data_AF-A0A8J4PS29-F1
#
_entry.id   AF-A0A8J4PS29-F1
#
_cell.length_a   1.000
_cell.length_b   1.000
_cell.length_c   1.000
_cell.angle_alpha   90.00
_cell.angle_beta   90.00
_cell.angle_gamma   90.00
#
_symmetry.space_group_name_H-M   'P 1'
#
loop_
_entity.id
_entity.type
_entity.pdbx_description
1 polymer ?
#
loop_
_entity_poly.entity_id
_entity_poly.type
_entity_poly.pdbx_seq_one_letter_code
_entity_poly.pdbx_strand_id
1 'polypeptide(L)'
;MHHTLPRDNDRVYKWGQSTTNLGTRPYCFIYTHKHIDNWDQLFDPLKKPDIFQNQGEADASSRTDDPSIKIIVGDDSKKVGFDFQQYFQLLGTHLLGQNIIYGPVLTNDVMLCLDLLSMTQQGLTILADQQSDSTTVTGSNADQQFLCPLGSLVFSFKLQKVASNLVSHIDKLVGIAIVDSISNLSIVKSKKIDIKIKFIDNSSSHDIYGNNDKFGGILMDYTQYDDQYDVNLGSGINVLTDDTLGLNKIVGGSSSIILVSREEILAGFFNSFESMYFTFAQQGIEPFKDKLSKITL
;
A
#
# COMPACT_ATOMS: atom_id res chain seq x y z
N MET A 1 -19.56 -13.88 2.06
CA MET A 1 -18.88 -14.39 3.26
C MET A 1 -19.26 -13.51 4.45
N HIS A 2 -19.37 -14.07 5.65
CA HIS A 2 -19.39 -13.29 6.88
C HIS A 2 -18.06 -12.55 7.00
N HIS A 3 -18.05 -11.25 6.68
CA HIS A 3 -17.03 -10.35 7.19
C HIS A 3 -17.13 -10.43 8.71
N THR A 4 -16.06 -10.84 9.39
CA THR A 4 -16.00 -10.74 10.85
C THR A 4 -16.26 -9.28 11.17
N LEU A 5 -17.35 -9.02 11.89
CA LEU A 5 -17.80 -7.66 12.15
C LEU A 5 -16.68 -6.91 12.89
N PRO A 6 -16.39 -5.66 12.49
CA PRO A 6 -15.45 -4.81 13.22
C PRO A 6 -15.92 -4.59 14.67
N ARG A 7 -15.02 -4.19 15.58
CA ARG A 7 -15.44 -3.78 16.95
C ARG A 7 -16.37 -2.57 16.86
N ASP A 8 -17.13 -2.28 17.93
CA ASP A 8 -18.12 -1.18 18.00
C ASP A 8 -17.62 0.23 17.57
N ASN A 9 -16.29 0.44 17.41
CA ASN A 9 -15.68 1.70 16.98
C ASN A 9 -15.07 1.71 15.56
N ASP A 10 -14.92 0.55 14.91
CA ASP A 10 -14.31 0.46 13.58
C ASP A 10 -15.40 0.66 12.51
N ARG A 11 -15.21 1.63 11.60
CA ARG A 11 -16.15 1.89 10.50
C ARG A 11 -15.56 1.43 9.18
N VAL A 12 -16.33 0.60 8.46
CA VAL A 12 -16.04 0.19 7.08
C VAL A 12 -16.97 0.98 6.18
N TYR A 13 -16.41 1.86 5.35
CA TYR A 13 -17.18 2.57 4.33
C TYR A 13 -17.05 1.80 3.01
N LYS A 14 -18.19 1.45 2.40
CA LYS A 14 -18.23 0.86 1.06
C LYS A 14 -18.25 1.99 0.03
N TRP A 15 -17.36 1.92 -0.95
CA TRP A 15 -17.26 2.88 -2.04
C TRP A 15 -17.60 2.21 -3.39
N GLY A 16 -18.56 2.78 -4.12
CA GLY A 16 -18.95 2.42 -5.50
C GLY A 16 -20.18 1.50 -5.65
N GLN A 17 -21.14 1.90 -6.50
CA GLN A 17 -21.97 1.01 -7.33
C GLN A 17 -22.69 1.78 -8.46
N SER A 18 -22.84 1.13 -9.61
CA SER A 18 -23.94 1.33 -10.57
C SER A 18 -24.51 -0.04 -10.92
N THR A 19 -25.84 -0.17 -10.89
CA THR A 19 -26.56 -1.37 -11.31
C THR A 19 -26.72 -1.38 -12.84
N THR A 20 -26.18 -2.38 -13.52
CA THR A 20 -26.60 -2.71 -14.90
C THR A 20 -26.98 -4.20 -14.99
N ASN A 21 -27.80 -4.54 -15.98
CA ASN A 21 -28.43 -5.85 -16.19
C ASN A 21 -27.47 -7.04 -16.45
N LEU A 22 -26.17 -6.90 -16.21
CA LEU A 22 -25.14 -7.92 -16.46
C LEU A 22 -24.42 -8.41 -15.19
N GLY A 23 -24.90 -8.03 -14.00
CA GLY A 23 -24.36 -8.49 -12.72
C GLY A 23 -23.69 -7.38 -11.91
N THR A 24 -23.74 -7.52 -10.59
CA THR A 24 -23.18 -6.61 -9.58
C THR A 24 -21.66 -6.75 -9.44
N ARG A 25 -20.92 -5.62 -9.44
CA ARG A 25 -19.58 -5.29 -8.82
C ARG A 25 -19.06 -3.98 -9.46
N PRO A 26 -18.32 -3.05 -8.79
CA PRO A 26 -17.24 -3.28 -7.81
C PRO A 26 -17.37 -2.47 -6.48
N TYR A 27 -16.56 -2.82 -5.47
CA TYR A 27 -16.42 -2.09 -4.20
C TYR A 27 -14.94 -1.77 -3.93
N CYS A 28 -14.62 -0.54 -3.52
CA CYS A 28 -13.45 -0.28 -2.67
C CYS A 28 -13.93 -0.25 -1.22
N PHE A 29 -13.12 -0.79 -0.31
CA PHE A 29 -13.42 -0.72 1.11
C PHE A 29 -12.46 0.27 1.74
N ILE A 30 -13.03 1.27 2.41
CA ILE A 30 -12.24 2.17 3.23
C ILE A 30 -12.35 1.69 4.68
N TYR A 31 -11.21 1.34 5.25
CA TYR A 31 -11.06 0.92 6.63
C TYR A 31 -10.42 2.06 7.42
N THR A 32 -11.14 2.58 8.42
CA THR A 32 -10.63 3.63 9.30
C THR A 32 -10.74 3.21 10.75
N HIS A 33 -9.65 3.33 11.50
CA HIS A 33 -9.63 3.03 12.94
C HIS A 33 -10.00 4.25 13.81
N LYS A 34 -9.99 5.47 13.24
CA LYS A 34 -10.44 6.71 13.91
C LYS A 34 -11.48 7.44 13.07
N HIS A 35 -12.44 8.08 13.72
CA HIS A 35 -13.50 8.85 13.06
C HIS A 35 -12.89 9.95 12.17
N ILE A 36 -13.15 9.90 10.87
CA ILE A 36 -12.89 11.02 9.96
C ILE A 36 -14.20 11.82 9.86
N ASP A 37 -14.22 13.02 10.44
CA ASP A 37 -15.28 13.99 10.17
C ASP A 37 -15.13 14.51 8.72
N ASN A 38 -16.25 14.60 7.99
CA ASN A 38 -16.34 15.21 6.64
C ASN A 38 -15.51 14.53 5.53
N TRP A 39 -15.85 13.28 5.20
CA TRP A 39 -15.29 12.53 4.06
C TRP A 39 -15.23 13.29 2.73
N ASP A 40 -16.24 14.12 2.44
CA ASP A 40 -16.28 14.94 1.22
C ASP A 40 -15.12 15.94 1.11
N GLN A 41 -14.43 16.23 2.21
CA GLN A 41 -13.28 17.11 2.25
C GLN A 41 -11.94 16.40 2.01
N LEU A 42 -11.87 15.06 2.01
CA LEU A 42 -10.63 14.33 1.71
C LEU A 42 -10.28 14.35 0.21
N PHE A 43 -11.26 14.63 -0.63
CA PHE A 43 -11.11 14.72 -2.07
C PHE A 43 -11.13 16.18 -2.49
N ASP A 44 -10.29 16.54 -3.46
CA ASP A 44 -10.38 17.83 -4.12
C ASP A 44 -11.77 17.97 -4.75
N PRO A 45 -12.61 18.95 -4.37
CA PRO A 45 -13.92 19.12 -4.98
C PRO A 45 -13.84 19.40 -6.49
N LEU A 46 -12.71 19.93 -6.96
CA LEU A 46 -12.46 20.29 -8.37
C LEU A 46 -11.80 19.16 -9.17
N LYS A 47 -11.21 18.17 -8.50
CA LYS A 47 -10.67 16.95 -9.13
C LYS A 47 -11.46 15.70 -8.74
N LYS A 48 -12.65 15.87 -8.16
CA LYS A 48 -13.57 14.77 -7.84
C LYS A 48 -13.89 14.10 -9.19
N PRO A 49 -13.40 12.89 -9.49
CA PRO A 49 -13.86 12.22 -10.70
C PRO A 49 -15.38 12.00 -10.57
N ASP A 50 -16.13 11.94 -11.68
CA ASP A 50 -17.61 11.87 -11.70
C ASP A 50 -18.20 10.64 -10.95
N ILE A 51 -17.34 9.82 -10.37
CA ILE A 51 -17.56 8.58 -9.63
C ILE A 51 -18.11 8.82 -8.19
N PHE A 52 -18.21 10.07 -7.73
CA PHE A 52 -18.60 10.42 -6.34
C PHE A 52 -20.03 11.00 -6.19
N GLN A 53 -20.99 10.55 -6.99
CA GLN A 53 -22.38 10.93 -6.77
C GLN A 53 -23.06 10.00 -5.75
N ASN A 54 -23.47 10.57 -4.61
CA ASN A 54 -24.51 9.98 -3.76
C ASN A 54 -25.80 9.88 -4.59
N GLN A 55 -26.11 8.71 -5.14
CA GLN A 55 -27.41 8.51 -5.77
C GLN A 55 -28.41 8.01 -4.74
N GLY A 56 -29.11 8.99 -4.13
CA GLY A 56 -30.55 8.82 -3.95
C GLY A 56 -31.22 8.74 -5.33
N GLU A 57 -32.31 7.95 -5.38
CA GLU A 57 -33.18 7.60 -6.51
C GLU A 57 -32.84 8.15 -7.91
N ALA A 58 -32.59 7.20 -8.81
CA ALA A 58 -32.17 7.37 -10.19
C ALA A 58 -33.06 8.30 -11.04
N ASP A 59 -32.42 9.00 -11.98
CA ASP A 59 -32.96 9.20 -13.32
C ASP A 59 -31.82 9.08 -14.35
N ALA A 60 -32.04 8.22 -15.35
CA ALA A 60 -31.04 7.78 -16.31
C ALA A 60 -31.07 8.62 -17.59
N SER A 61 -30.15 9.59 -17.73
CA SER A 61 -29.70 10.05 -19.06
C SER A 61 -28.51 11.00 -18.98
N SER A 62 -27.29 10.47 -19.17
CA SER A 62 -26.26 11.05 -20.06
C SER A 62 -24.93 10.32 -19.86
N ARG A 63 -24.41 9.77 -20.95
CA ARG A 63 -23.04 9.25 -21.08
C ARG A 63 -22.05 10.41 -21.17
N THR A 64 -20.91 10.25 -20.50
CA THR A 64 -19.60 10.78 -20.93
C THR A 64 -18.55 9.73 -20.62
N ASP A 65 -17.69 9.45 -21.61
CA ASP A 65 -16.52 8.58 -21.49
C ASP A 65 -15.45 9.30 -20.64
N ASP A 66 -15.50 9.12 -19.32
CA ASP A 66 -14.52 9.60 -18.32
C ASP A 66 -13.39 8.56 -18.17
N PRO A 67 -12.09 8.90 -18.03
CA PRO A 67 -11.02 7.93 -17.79
C PRO A 67 -11.01 7.50 -16.31
N SER A 68 -12.17 7.04 -15.83
CA SER A 68 -12.44 6.67 -14.46
C SER A 68 -11.63 5.42 -14.05
N ILE A 69 -10.96 5.52 -12.90
CA ILE A 69 -10.31 4.45 -12.13
C ILE A 69 -11.08 3.13 -12.24
N LYS A 70 -10.44 2.08 -12.76
CA LYS A 70 -11.03 0.74 -12.90
C LYS A 70 -10.50 -0.18 -11.79
N ILE A 71 -11.36 -0.46 -10.81
CA ILE A 71 -11.11 -1.51 -9.80
C ILE A 71 -11.46 -2.86 -10.41
N ILE A 72 -10.52 -3.78 -10.34
CA ILE A 72 -10.65 -5.13 -10.88
C ILE A 72 -10.90 -6.06 -9.69
N VAL A 73 -11.85 -6.98 -9.84
CA VAL A 73 -12.15 -7.95 -8.77
C VAL A 73 -11.44 -9.26 -9.10
N GLY A 74 -10.49 -9.65 -8.24
CA GLY A 74 -9.83 -10.94 -8.30
C GLY A 74 -10.76 -12.08 -7.91
N ASP A 75 -10.40 -13.31 -8.26
CA ASP A 75 -11.13 -14.53 -7.93
C ASP A 75 -11.14 -14.78 -6.41
N ASP A 76 -12.31 -14.66 -5.78
CA ASP A 76 -12.57 -14.81 -4.33
C ASP A 76 -12.37 -16.26 -3.80
N SER A 77 -11.97 -17.22 -4.66
CA SER A 77 -11.94 -18.64 -4.33
C SER A 77 -10.72 -19.12 -3.52
N LYS A 78 -9.67 -18.30 -3.39
CA LYS A 78 -8.47 -18.61 -2.58
C LYS A 78 -8.37 -17.67 -1.37
N LYS A 79 -8.29 -18.23 -0.15
CA LYS A 79 -8.12 -17.49 1.12
C LYS A 79 -6.77 -16.75 1.17
N VAL A 80 -6.64 -15.61 0.50
CA VAL A 80 -5.44 -14.75 0.48
C VAL A 80 -5.80 -13.28 0.71
N GLY A 81 -6.90 -13.02 1.43
CA GLY A 81 -7.32 -11.65 1.80
C GLY A 81 -6.49 -11.09 2.94
N PHE A 82 -6.40 -9.76 3.04
CA PHE A 82 -5.69 -9.08 4.12
C PHE A 82 -6.51 -9.11 5.42
N ASP A 83 -5.88 -9.49 6.54
CA ASP A 83 -6.50 -9.52 7.86
C ASP A 83 -6.33 -8.17 8.59
N PHE A 84 -7.31 -7.29 8.39
CA PHE A 84 -7.34 -5.98 9.03
C PHE A 84 -7.39 -6.05 10.56
N GLN A 85 -8.00 -7.10 11.13
CA GLN A 85 -8.07 -7.22 12.58
C GLN A 85 -6.67 -7.49 13.15
N GLN A 86 -5.93 -8.43 12.55
CA GLN A 86 -4.54 -8.68 12.93
C GLN A 86 -3.67 -7.44 12.71
N TYR A 87 -3.80 -6.79 11.55
CA TYR A 87 -3.05 -5.57 11.23
C TYR A 87 -3.23 -4.48 12.30
N PHE A 88 -4.48 -4.10 12.62
CA PHE A 88 -4.75 -3.05 13.60
C PHE A 88 -4.43 -3.46 15.04
N GLN A 89 -4.39 -4.76 15.36
CA GLN A 89 -3.87 -5.24 16.65
C GLN A 89 -2.36 -5.05 16.80
N LEU A 90 -1.62 -5.12 15.69
CA LEU A 90 -0.17 -4.96 15.64
C LEU A 90 0.28 -3.51 15.41
N LEU A 91 -0.60 -2.67 14.84
CA LEU A 91 -0.32 -1.28 14.55
C LEU A 91 -0.32 -0.44 15.84
N GLY A 92 0.83 0.17 16.14
CA GLY A 92 1.06 1.03 17.30
C GLY A 92 1.26 2.51 16.94
N THR A 93 1.05 2.90 15.69
CA THR A 93 1.20 4.28 15.23
C THR A 93 0.09 5.19 15.73
N HIS A 94 0.31 6.50 15.59
CA HIS A 94 -0.70 7.52 15.86
C HIS A 94 -1.34 8.10 14.60
N LEU A 95 -0.57 8.18 13.50
CA LEU A 95 -0.93 8.86 12.26
C LEU A 95 -0.84 7.92 11.04
N LEU A 96 0.31 7.30 10.81
CA LEU A 96 0.58 6.54 9.58
C LEU A 96 -0.05 5.14 9.62
N GLY A 97 -0.69 4.71 8.53
CA GLY A 97 -1.33 3.39 8.42
C GLY A 97 -2.69 3.27 9.13
N GLN A 98 -3.16 4.32 9.80
CA GLN A 98 -4.43 4.32 10.54
C GLN A 98 -5.66 4.35 9.63
N ASN A 99 -5.49 4.83 8.40
CA ASN A 99 -6.53 4.95 7.38
C ASN A 99 -6.08 4.22 6.12
N ILE A 100 -6.83 3.19 5.72
CA ILE A 100 -6.51 2.34 4.57
C ILE A 100 -7.65 2.36 3.56
N ILE A 101 -7.32 2.68 2.32
CA ILE A 101 -8.13 2.43 1.13
C ILE A 101 -7.69 1.08 0.58
N TYR A 102 -8.60 0.11 0.55
CA TYR A 102 -8.28 -1.26 0.13
C TYR A 102 -9.08 -1.70 -1.10
N GLY A 103 -8.39 -2.33 -2.04
CA GLY A 103 -8.98 -3.00 -3.19
C GLY A 103 -8.33 -4.37 -3.44
N PRO A 104 -9.09 -5.43 -3.75
CA PRO A 104 -8.51 -6.74 -4.05
C PRO A 104 -7.50 -6.71 -5.21
N VAL A 105 -7.81 -5.99 -6.30
CA VAL A 105 -6.87 -5.72 -7.39
C VAL A 105 -6.94 -4.25 -7.75
N LEU A 106 -5.79 -3.56 -7.69
CA LEU A 106 -5.65 -2.17 -8.09
C LEU A 106 -4.70 -2.05 -9.28
N THR A 107 -4.89 -1.04 -10.14
CA THR A 107 -3.92 -0.74 -11.20
C THR A 107 -2.79 0.13 -10.65
N ASN A 108 -1.63 0.11 -11.32
CA ASN A 108 -0.46 0.91 -10.93
C ASN A 108 -0.80 2.41 -10.75
N ASP A 109 -1.72 2.93 -11.57
CA ASP A 109 -2.17 4.32 -11.52
C ASP A 109 -2.92 4.68 -10.23
N VAL A 110 -3.61 3.72 -9.59
CA VAL A 110 -4.33 3.97 -8.33
C VAL A 110 -3.37 4.11 -7.15
N MET A 111 -2.24 3.42 -7.18
CA MET A 111 -1.19 3.57 -6.14
C MET A 111 -0.50 4.93 -6.21
N LEU A 112 -0.49 5.56 -7.39
CA LEU A 112 0.03 6.91 -7.66
C LEU A 112 -1.04 8.01 -7.51
N CYS A 113 -2.34 7.67 -7.56
CA CYS A 113 -3.46 8.62 -7.41
C CYS A 113 -3.61 9.26 -6.01
N LEU A 114 -2.62 9.14 -5.13
CA LEU A 114 -2.48 9.98 -3.94
C LEU A 114 -2.39 11.49 -4.28
N ASP A 115 -2.13 11.83 -5.55
CA ASP A 115 -2.21 13.20 -6.07
C ASP A 115 -3.65 13.70 -6.32
N LEU A 116 -4.62 12.81 -6.53
CA LEU A 116 -6.06 13.13 -6.56
C LEU A 116 -6.63 13.35 -5.15
N LEU A 117 -5.88 12.87 -4.17
CA LEU A 117 -6.12 12.94 -2.73
C LEU A 117 -5.40 14.15 -2.13
N SER A 118 -5.47 15.28 -2.82
CA SER A 118 -4.78 16.54 -2.47
C SER A 118 -5.19 17.12 -1.11
N MET A 119 -6.35 16.70 -0.58
CA MET A 119 -6.87 17.11 0.72
C MET A 119 -6.75 16.03 1.81
N THR A 120 -6.02 14.96 1.56
CA THR A 120 -5.93 13.86 2.51
C THR A 120 -5.05 14.17 3.72
N GLN A 121 -5.34 13.48 4.81
CA GLN A 121 -4.51 13.52 6.01
C GLN A 121 -3.21 12.75 5.78
N GLN A 122 -2.12 13.24 6.38
CA GLN A 122 -0.84 12.57 6.38
C GLN A 122 -0.99 11.10 6.84
N GLY A 123 -0.38 10.16 6.10
CA GLY A 123 -0.42 8.74 6.43
C GLY A 123 -1.58 7.94 5.86
N LEU A 124 -2.42 8.53 5.00
CA LEU A 124 -3.36 7.76 4.20
C LEU A 124 -2.62 6.71 3.37
N THR A 125 -3.10 5.47 3.48
CA THR A 125 -2.48 4.30 2.86
C THR A 125 -3.45 3.67 1.87
N ILE A 126 -2.94 3.27 0.71
CA ILE A 126 -3.64 2.44 -0.26
C ILE A 126 -3.04 1.04 -0.17
N LEU A 127 -3.87 0.01 -0.13
CA LEU A 127 -3.46 -1.38 0.00
C LEU A 127 -4.17 -2.24 -1.06
N ALA A 128 -3.44 -3.15 -1.68
CA ALA A 128 -3.99 -4.13 -2.60
C ALA A 128 -3.45 -5.54 -2.34
N ASP A 129 -4.28 -6.55 -2.62
CA ASP A 129 -3.83 -7.94 -2.64
C ASP A 129 -3.06 -8.26 -3.93
N GLN A 130 -3.42 -7.62 -5.04
CA GLN A 130 -2.71 -7.69 -6.31
C GLN A 130 -2.70 -6.35 -7.05
N GLN A 131 -1.70 -6.18 -7.90
CA GLN A 131 -1.51 -5.01 -8.72
C GLN A 131 -1.41 -5.39 -10.20
N SER A 132 -2.14 -4.68 -11.05
CA SER A 132 -2.06 -4.82 -12.51
C SER A 132 -1.39 -3.61 -13.15
N ASP A 133 -0.64 -3.85 -14.22
CA ASP A 133 -0.09 -2.83 -15.12
C ASP A 133 -1.10 -2.33 -16.18
N SER A 134 -2.27 -2.96 -16.29
CA SER A 134 -3.28 -2.64 -17.31
C SER A 134 -4.52 -1.96 -16.74
N THR A 135 -4.95 -0.88 -17.39
CA THR A 135 -6.26 -0.21 -17.17
C THR A 135 -7.43 -0.98 -17.81
N THR A 136 -7.16 -2.11 -18.48
CA THR A 136 -8.17 -2.90 -19.22
C THR A 136 -8.12 -4.37 -18.82
N VAL A 137 -9.09 -4.79 -18.01
CA VAL A 137 -9.26 -6.22 -17.61
C VAL A 137 -10.47 -6.88 -18.27
N THR A 138 -11.09 -6.19 -19.23
CA THR A 138 -12.18 -6.76 -20.03
C THR A 138 -11.76 -6.80 -21.50
N GLY A 139 -11.66 -8.01 -22.06
CA GLY A 139 -11.47 -8.22 -23.50
C GLY A 139 -10.40 -9.25 -23.85
N SER A 140 -10.28 -9.52 -25.15
CA SER A 140 -9.44 -10.53 -25.80
C SER A 140 -7.91 -10.36 -25.65
N ASN A 141 -7.45 -9.41 -24.80
CA ASN A 141 -6.04 -9.10 -24.55
C ASN A 141 -5.62 -9.36 -23.08
N ALA A 142 -6.43 -10.08 -22.30
CA ALA A 142 -6.12 -10.45 -20.91
C ALA A 142 -4.81 -11.26 -20.78
N ASP A 143 -4.37 -11.89 -21.87
CA ASP A 143 -3.21 -12.79 -21.92
C ASP A 143 -1.85 -12.06 -21.97
N GLN A 144 -1.84 -10.72 -21.96
CA GLN A 144 -0.63 -9.87 -21.99
C GLN A 144 -0.47 -8.98 -20.74
N GLN A 145 -1.09 -9.31 -19.62
CA GLN A 145 -1.05 -8.52 -18.38
C GLN A 145 0.11 -8.92 -17.46
N PHE A 146 0.82 -7.94 -16.90
CA PHE A 146 1.58 -8.16 -15.67
C PHE A 146 0.64 -7.96 -14.48
N LEU A 147 0.29 -9.06 -13.84
CA LEU A 147 -0.34 -9.06 -12.53
C LEU A 147 0.72 -9.48 -11.51
N CYS A 148 0.90 -8.69 -10.44
CA CYS A 148 1.80 -9.13 -9.39
C CYS A 148 1.29 -10.44 -8.76
N PRO A 149 2.19 -11.32 -8.31
CA PRO A 149 1.78 -12.63 -7.82
C PRO A 149 0.78 -12.53 -6.66
N LEU A 150 -0.21 -13.41 -6.64
CA LEU A 150 -1.17 -13.47 -5.55
C LEU A 150 -0.43 -13.75 -4.23
N GLY A 151 -0.76 -12.98 -3.19
CA GLY A 151 -0.08 -13.09 -1.89
C GLY A 151 1.09 -12.11 -1.70
N SER A 152 1.32 -11.21 -2.65
CA SER A 152 2.15 -10.03 -2.41
C SER A 152 1.48 -9.05 -1.43
N LEU A 153 2.30 -8.29 -0.72
CA LEU A 153 1.92 -7.09 0.01
C LEU A 153 2.22 -5.90 -0.89
N VAL A 154 1.18 -5.24 -1.37
CA VAL A 154 1.31 -4.08 -2.24
C VAL A 154 0.62 -2.89 -1.58
N PHE A 155 1.39 -1.86 -1.23
CA PHE A 155 0.84 -0.68 -0.59
C PHE A 155 1.54 0.59 -1.02
N SER A 156 0.82 1.71 -0.95
CA SER A 156 1.40 3.05 -1.04
C SER A 156 0.87 3.96 0.05
N PHE A 157 1.63 4.97 0.42
CA PHE A 157 1.21 5.97 1.40
C PHE A 157 1.79 7.35 1.07
N LYS A 158 1.10 8.38 1.56
CA LYS A 158 1.45 9.78 1.31
C LYS A 158 2.09 10.44 2.52
N LEU A 159 3.16 11.19 2.28
CA LEU A 159 3.69 12.20 3.19
C LEU A 159 3.50 13.57 2.56
N GLN A 160 2.91 14.51 3.31
CA GLN A 160 2.66 15.85 2.83
C GLN A 160 3.67 16.83 3.38
N LYS A 161 3.90 17.91 2.63
CA LYS A 161 4.70 19.07 3.08
C LYS A 161 6.09 18.70 3.58
N VAL A 162 6.72 17.73 2.92
CA VAL A 162 8.10 17.34 3.19
C VAL A 162 9.02 18.47 2.76
N ALA A 163 9.93 18.90 3.66
CA ALA A 163 10.93 19.91 3.32
C ALA A 163 11.91 19.41 2.26
N SER A 164 12.26 20.27 1.30
CA SER A 164 13.15 19.97 0.16
C SER A 164 14.45 19.23 0.53
N ASN A 165 15.08 19.61 1.64
CA ASN A 165 16.34 19.03 2.12
C ASN A 165 16.21 17.59 2.62
N LEU A 166 14.98 17.12 2.88
CA LEU A 166 14.70 15.78 3.40
C LEU A 166 14.30 14.80 2.29
N VAL A 167 13.70 15.27 1.20
CA VAL A 167 13.13 14.43 0.14
C VAL A 167 14.13 13.40 -0.40
N SER A 168 15.40 13.81 -0.61
CA SER A 168 16.48 12.98 -1.16
C SER A 168 16.94 11.80 -0.28
N HIS A 169 16.35 11.65 0.91
CA HIS A 169 16.69 10.59 1.86
C HIS A 169 15.48 9.83 2.41
N ILE A 170 14.26 10.15 1.97
CA ILE A 170 13.05 9.49 2.46
C ILE A 170 12.97 8.03 1.98
N ASP A 171 13.34 7.79 0.72
CA ASP A 171 13.51 6.47 0.13
C ASP A 171 14.40 5.55 0.99
N LYS A 172 15.52 6.07 1.48
CA LYS A 172 16.46 5.39 2.39
C LYS A 172 15.79 5.11 3.73
N LEU A 173 15.04 6.06 4.27
CA LEU A 173 14.30 5.88 5.53
C LEU A 173 13.24 4.78 5.40
N VAL A 174 12.52 4.72 4.27
CA VAL A 174 11.57 3.64 3.95
C VAL A 174 12.29 2.30 3.87
N GLY A 175 13.44 2.23 3.17
CA GLY A 175 14.26 1.03 3.13
C GLY A 175 14.65 0.53 4.52
N ILE A 176 15.10 1.42 5.39
CA ILE A 176 15.42 1.10 6.79
C ILE A 176 14.19 0.58 7.53
N ALA A 177 13.02 1.19 7.34
CA ALA A 177 11.79 0.77 8.02
C ALA A 177 11.31 -0.61 7.55
N ILE A 178 11.43 -0.91 6.25
CA ILE A 178 11.09 -2.23 5.70
C ILE A 178 12.04 -3.29 6.26
N VAL A 179 13.35 -3.04 6.23
CA VAL A 179 14.32 -4.00 6.77
C VAL A 179 14.13 -4.18 8.27
N ASP A 180 13.89 -3.11 9.03
CA ASP A 180 13.63 -3.19 10.46
C ASP A 180 12.34 -3.98 10.76
N SER A 181 11.27 -3.75 10.01
CA SER A 181 10.02 -4.52 10.13
C SER A 181 10.24 -6.03 9.94
N ILE A 182 10.86 -6.41 8.81
CA ILE A 182 11.04 -7.82 8.44
C ILE A 182 12.09 -8.49 9.34
N SER A 183 13.23 -7.84 9.55
CA SER A 183 14.35 -8.38 10.34
C SER A 183 14.00 -8.51 11.80
N ASN A 184 12.98 -7.80 12.30
CA ASN A 184 12.54 -7.93 13.68
C ASN A 184 11.64 -9.12 13.97
N LEU A 185 11.08 -9.75 12.92
CA LEU A 185 10.25 -10.95 13.06
C LEU A 185 11.07 -12.11 13.66
N SER A 186 10.48 -12.80 14.62
CA SER A 186 11.15 -13.86 15.40
C SER A 186 11.72 -14.96 14.50
N ILE A 187 10.96 -15.38 13.48
CA ILE A 187 11.39 -16.40 12.53
C ILE A 187 12.59 -15.94 11.69
N VAL A 188 12.58 -14.70 11.21
CA VAL A 188 13.66 -14.08 10.41
C VAL A 188 14.94 -14.00 11.24
N LYS A 189 14.85 -13.51 12.49
CA LYS A 189 15.95 -13.48 13.46
C LYS A 189 16.52 -14.87 13.73
N SER A 190 15.64 -15.84 14.02
CA SER A 190 16.05 -17.19 14.39
C SER A 190 16.79 -17.91 13.25
N LYS A 191 16.38 -17.65 12.01
CA LYS A 191 16.99 -18.22 10.79
C LYS A 191 18.14 -17.39 10.25
N LYS A 192 18.43 -16.23 10.87
CA LYS A 192 19.49 -15.31 10.48
C LYS A 192 19.41 -14.94 8.99
N ILE A 193 18.19 -14.70 8.51
CA ILE A 193 17.98 -14.27 7.14
C ILE A 193 18.51 -12.85 7.01
N ASP A 194 19.39 -12.64 6.02
CA ASP A 194 19.98 -11.34 5.77
C ASP A 194 19.08 -10.54 4.83
N ILE A 195 18.40 -9.52 5.37
CA ILE A 195 17.50 -8.64 4.62
C ILE A 195 18.26 -7.36 4.26
N LYS A 196 18.30 -7.06 2.96
CA LYS A 196 19.07 -5.93 2.42
C LYS A 196 18.30 -5.17 1.36
N ILE A 197 18.74 -3.95 1.10
CA ILE A 197 18.24 -3.09 0.04
C ILE A 197 19.39 -2.79 -0.94
N LYS A 198 19.12 -3.00 -2.22
CA LYS A 198 19.97 -2.46 -3.28
C LYS A 198 19.40 -1.09 -3.68
N PHE A 199 20.02 -0.04 -3.17
CA PHE A 199 19.74 1.32 -3.61
C PHE A 199 20.29 1.52 -5.01
N ILE A 200 19.45 2.03 -5.91
CA ILE A 200 19.81 2.26 -7.31
C ILE A 200 20.04 3.75 -7.47
N ASP A 201 21.29 4.12 -7.77
CA ASP A 201 21.68 5.52 -7.92
C ASP A 201 20.86 6.22 -9.01
N ASN A 202 20.41 7.44 -8.72
CA ASN A 202 19.58 8.26 -9.61
C ASN A 202 18.27 7.58 -10.06
N SER A 203 17.74 6.65 -9.26
CA SER A 203 16.45 5.99 -9.51
C SER A 203 15.49 6.25 -8.37
N SER A 204 14.20 6.37 -8.71
CA SER A 204 13.07 6.35 -7.77
C SER A 204 12.74 4.95 -7.26
N SER A 205 13.43 3.92 -7.76
CA SER A 205 13.13 2.52 -7.44
C SER A 205 14.32 1.80 -6.80
N HIS A 206 14.04 0.96 -5.82
CA HIS A 206 15.05 0.17 -5.10
C HIS A 206 14.57 -1.26 -4.90
N ASP A 207 15.52 -2.18 -4.80
CA ASP A 207 15.22 -3.62 -4.73
C ASP A 207 15.45 -4.18 -3.34
N ILE A 208 14.55 -5.05 -2.89
CA ILE A 208 14.57 -5.70 -1.57
C ILE A 208 15.04 -7.15 -1.73
N TYR A 209 16.04 -7.54 -0.96
CA TYR A 209 16.69 -8.84 -1.04
C TYR A 209 16.69 -9.59 0.29
N GLY A 210 16.56 -10.92 0.23
CA GLY A 210 16.72 -11.84 1.34
C GLY A 210 17.68 -12.95 0.96
N ASN A 211 18.82 -13.09 1.66
CA ASN A 211 19.87 -14.08 1.33
C ASN A 211 20.30 -14.08 -0.17
N ASN A 212 20.28 -12.90 -0.82
CA ASN A 212 20.57 -12.64 -2.24
C ASN A 212 19.41 -12.84 -3.24
N ASP A 213 18.24 -13.30 -2.81
CA ASP A 213 17.07 -13.39 -3.69
C ASP A 213 16.23 -12.11 -3.60
N LYS A 214 15.92 -11.50 -4.76
CA LYS A 214 15.05 -10.34 -4.84
C LYS A 214 13.60 -10.77 -4.59
N PHE A 215 12.97 -10.19 -3.58
CA PHE A 215 11.59 -10.50 -3.23
C PHE A 215 10.67 -9.27 -3.15
N GLY A 216 11.18 -8.08 -3.46
CA GLY A 216 10.33 -6.90 -3.50
C GLY A 216 11.03 -5.68 -4.04
N GLY A 217 10.30 -4.57 -4.03
CA GLY A 217 10.78 -3.27 -4.44
C GLY A 217 10.14 -2.12 -3.66
N ILE A 218 10.82 -0.99 -3.70
CA ILE A 218 10.37 0.30 -3.19
C ILE A 218 10.29 1.24 -4.40
N LEU A 219 9.25 2.06 -4.46
CA LEU A 219 9.09 3.13 -5.43
C LEU A 219 8.77 4.43 -4.71
N MET A 220 9.41 5.52 -5.10
CA MET A 220 9.14 6.85 -4.58
C MET A 220 8.84 7.80 -5.73
N ASP A 221 7.75 8.54 -5.60
CA ASP A 221 7.42 9.66 -6.48
C ASP A 221 7.11 10.90 -5.62
N TYR A 222 7.20 12.08 -6.20
CA TYR A 222 6.88 13.31 -5.49
C TYR A 222 6.40 14.42 -6.41
N THR A 223 5.49 15.25 -5.88
CA THR A 223 5.08 16.50 -6.49
C THR A 223 5.62 17.67 -5.67
N GLN A 224 6.26 18.63 -6.34
CA GLN A 224 6.79 19.83 -5.70
C GLN A 224 5.76 20.96 -5.69
N TYR A 225 5.64 21.64 -4.54
CA TYR A 225 4.90 22.87 -4.35
C TYR A 225 5.76 23.85 -3.55
N ASP A 226 6.21 24.94 -4.18
CA ASP A 226 7.16 25.89 -3.60
C ASP A 226 8.44 25.21 -3.04
N ASP A 227 8.67 25.30 -1.72
CA ASP A 227 9.79 24.70 -0.98
C ASP A 227 9.45 23.36 -0.31
N GLN A 228 8.25 22.84 -0.60
CA GLN A 228 7.68 21.64 -0.02
C GLN A 228 7.33 20.60 -1.07
N TYR A 229 7.26 19.35 -0.63
CA TYR A 229 7.01 18.20 -1.49
C TYR A 229 5.92 17.34 -0.87
N ASP A 230 4.97 16.94 -1.69
CA ASP A 230 4.12 15.79 -1.41
C ASP A 230 4.81 14.56 -1.96
N VAL A 231 5.10 13.59 -1.10
CA VAL A 231 5.87 12.40 -1.43
C VAL A 231 4.95 11.18 -1.36
N ASN A 232 4.88 10.44 -2.47
CA ASN A 232 4.14 9.20 -2.61
C ASN A 232 5.14 8.04 -2.56
N LEU A 233 4.97 7.13 -1.61
CA LEU A 233 5.87 6.02 -1.37
C LEU A 233 5.10 4.72 -1.56
N GLY A 234 5.60 3.84 -2.40
CA GLY A 234 5.04 2.54 -2.67
C GLY A 234 6.02 1.42 -2.38
N SER A 235 5.51 0.26 -1.96
CA SER A 235 6.29 -0.97 -1.92
C SER A 235 5.45 -2.16 -2.35
N GLY A 236 6.08 -3.03 -3.14
CA GLY A 236 5.57 -4.34 -3.51
C GLY A 236 6.50 -5.41 -2.97
N ILE A 237 6.00 -6.28 -2.10
CA ILE A 237 6.78 -7.33 -1.43
C ILE A 237 6.09 -8.67 -1.67
N ASN A 238 6.81 -9.65 -2.22
CA ASN A 238 6.33 -11.01 -2.39
C ASN A 238 6.38 -11.72 -1.03
N VAL A 239 5.23 -11.90 -0.38
CA VAL A 239 5.16 -12.45 0.98
C VAL A 239 4.71 -13.91 0.98
N LEU A 240 3.52 -14.18 0.46
CA LEU A 240 2.85 -15.49 0.47
C LEU A 240 2.93 -16.20 -0.90
N THR A 241 3.76 -15.70 -1.80
CA THR A 241 3.84 -16.17 -3.18
C THR A 241 4.46 -17.57 -3.24
N ASP A 242 3.93 -18.43 -4.11
CA ASP A 242 4.40 -19.83 -4.26
C ASP A 242 5.74 -19.95 -5.05
N ASP A 243 6.21 -18.84 -5.61
CA ASP A 243 7.47 -18.74 -6.35
C ASP A 243 8.71 -18.94 -5.46
N THR A 244 9.90 -19.14 -6.04
CA THR A 244 11.17 -19.26 -5.28
C THR A 244 11.56 -18.00 -4.53
N LEU A 245 10.87 -16.88 -4.79
CA LEU A 245 11.28 -15.55 -4.37
C LEU A 245 10.42 -14.99 -3.23
N GLY A 246 9.33 -15.63 -2.81
CA GLY A 246 8.51 -15.17 -1.70
C GLY A 246 9.20 -15.24 -0.33
N LEU A 247 9.01 -14.21 0.51
CA LEU A 247 9.61 -14.15 1.85
C LEU A 247 9.28 -15.37 2.72
N ASN A 248 8.04 -15.88 2.66
CA ASN A 248 7.69 -17.10 3.39
C ASN A 248 8.58 -18.28 3.01
N LYS A 249 8.92 -18.42 1.73
CA LYS A 249 9.80 -19.48 1.26
C LYS A 249 11.25 -19.25 1.67
N ILE A 250 11.73 -18.00 1.64
CA ILE A 250 13.06 -17.61 2.14
C ILE A 250 13.20 -18.01 3.62
N VAL A 251 12.15 -17.78 4.43
CA VAL A 251 12.12 -18.19 5.83
C VAL A 251 11.73 -19.67 6.01
N GLY A 252 11.70 -20.49 4.96
CA GLY A 252 11.44 -21.94 5.00
C GLY A 252 9.99 -22.35 5.30
N GLY A 253 9.03 -21.48 5.04
CA GLY A 253 7.60 -21.75 4.99
C GLY A 253 7.17 -22.27 3.61
N SER A 254 5.86 -22.37 3.41
CA SER A 254 5.24 -22.84 2.16
C SER A 254 3.81 -22.32 2.04
N SER A 255 3.13 -22.62 0.93
CA SER A 255 1.71 -22.31 0.73
C SER A 255 0.79 -22.85 1.83
N SER A 256 1.22 -23.90 2.53
CA SER A 256 0.47 -24.52 3.65
C SER A 256 0.99 -24.11 5.02
N ILE A 257 2.17 -23.47 5.09
CA ILE A 257 2.83 -23.07 6.33
C ILE A 257 3.25 -21.61 6.21
N ILE A 258 2.36 -20.72 6.64
CA ILE A 258 2.61 -19.28 6.71
C ILE A 258 3.38 -19.00 7.99
N LEU A 259 4.62 -18.54 7.86
CA LEU A 259 5.51 -18.16 8.96
C LEU A 259 5.62 -16.65 9.14
N VAL A 260 5.28 -15.89 8.09
CA VAL A 260 5.25 -14.43 8.09
C VAL A 260 3.98 -13.97 7.39
N SER A 261 3.20 -13.12 8.04
CA SER A 261 2.00 -12.52 7.47
C SER A 261 2.28 -11.16 6.81
N ARG A 262 1.37 -10.69 5.94
CA ARG A 262 1.49 -9.37 5.30
C ARG A 262 1.19 -8.26 6.30
N GLU A 263 0.31 -8.57 7.25
CA GLU A 263 -0.17 -7.75 8.34
C GLU A 263 0.97 -7.42 9.31
N GLU A 264 1.77 -8.42 9.70
CA GLU A 264 2.97 -8.21 10.52
C GLU A 264 3.98 -7.28 9.85
N ILE A 265 4.22 -7.47 8.55
CA ILE A 265 5.17 -6.63 7.79
C ILE A 265 4.66 -5.20 7.69
N LEU A 266 3.39 -5.00 7.31
CA LEU A 266 2.84 -3.66 7.10
C LEU A 266 2.72 -2.89 8.43
N ALA A 267 2.24 -3.54 9.49
CA ALA A 267 2.13 -2.91 10.81
C ALA A 267 3.53 -2.60 11.37
N GLY A 268 4.46 -3.55 11.29
CA GLY A 268 5.86 -3.35 11.68
C GLY A 268 6.53 -2.22 10.89
N PHE A 269 6.23 -2.11 9.60
CA PHE A 269 6.74 -1.04 8.74
C PHE A 269 6.28 0.33 9.24
N PHE A 270 4.97 0.53 9.43
CA PHE A 270 4.46 1.82 9.88
C PHE A 270 4.93 2.17 11.29
N ASN A 271 5.01 1.19 12.19
CA ASN A 271 5.54 1.39 13.55
C ASN A 271 6.99 1.89 13.52
N SER A 272 7.86 1.22 12.75
CA SER A 272 9.25 1.64 12.60
C SER A 272 9.37 2.97 11.86
N PHE A 273 8.63 3.14 10.76
CA PHE A 273 8.73 4.33 9.92
C PHE A 273 8.24 5.59 10.64
N GLU A 274 7.10 5.56 11.31
CA GLU A 274 6.56 6.75 12.02
C GLU A 274 7.54 7.22 13.11
N SER A 275 8.06 6.29 13.91
CA SER A 275 9.06 6.60 14.95
C SER A 275 10.33 7.22 14.36
N MET A 276 10.85 6.65 13.27
CA MET A 276 12.05 7.15 12.61
C MET A 276 11.81 8.49 11.90
N TYR A 277 10.63 8.68 11.30
CA TYR A 277 10.26 9.89 10.58
C TYR A 277 10.27 11.12 11.49
N PHE A 278 9.81 11.01 12.74
CA PHE A 278 9.90 12.11 13.71
C PHE A 278 11.33 12.58 13.99
N THR A 279 12.27 11.64 14.05
CA THR A 279 13.69 11.95 14.27
C THR A 279 14.32 12.49 12.98
N PHE A 280 13.99 11.88 11.84
CA PHE A 280 14.44 12.29 10.52
C PHE A 280 14.00 13.71 10.15
N ALA A 281 12.77 14.09 10.47
CA ALA A 281 12.24 15.43 10.23
C ALA A 281 13.02 16.53 10.96
N GLN A 282 13.69 16.20 12.08
CA GLN A 282 14.44 17.15 12.88
C GLN A 282 15.95 17.12 12.57
N GLN A 283 16.49 15.95 12.26
CA GLN A 283 17.95 15.72 12.23
C GLN A 283 18.45 15.22 10.86
N GLY A 284 17.56 15.07 9.88
CA GLY A 284 17.88 14.47 8.59
C GLY A 284 18.30 13.00 8.72
N ILE A 285 19.11 12.53 7.77
CA ILE A 285 19.52 11.13 7.67
C ILE A 285 20.64 10.73 8.64
N GLU A 286 21.33 11.70 9.26
CA GLU A 286 22.53 11.44 10.08
C GLU A 286 22.34 10.36 11.16
N PRO A 287 21.26 10.37 11.97
CA PRO A 287 21.05 9.35 13.01
C PRO A 287 20.87 7.93 12.48
N PHE A 288 20.64 7.79 11.17
CA PHE A 288 20.30 6.53 10.52
C PHE A 288 21.43 5.99 9.64
N LYS A 289 22.55 6.69 9.48
CA LYS A 289 23.67 6.27 8.62
C LYS A 289 24.22 4.88 8.96
N ASP A 290 24.31 4.55 10.24
CA ASP A 290 24.78 3.23 10.68
C ASP A 290 23.78 2.11 10.38
N LYS A 291 22.47 2.41 10.41
CA LYS A 291 21.45 1.45 9.99
C LYS A 291 21.50 1.31 8.47
N LEU A 292 21.57 2.43 7.75
CA LEU A 292 21.63 2.46 6.30
C LEU A 292 22.80 1.64 5.77
N SER A 293 24.02 1.85 6.29
CA SER A 293 25.21 1.10 5.85
C SER A 293 25.10 -0.40 6.10
N LYS A 294 24.38 -0.81 7.16
CA LYS A 294 24.15 -2.23 7.47
C LYS A 294 23.12 -2.89 6.56
N ILE A 295 22.20 -2.14 5.97
CA ILE A 295 21.14 -2.72 5.13
C ILE A 295 21.45 -2.63 3.64
N THR A 296 22.42 -1.81 3.24
CA THR A 296 22.81 -1.67 1.82
C THR A 296 23.56 -2.91 1.33
N LEU A 297 23.24 -3.34 0.10
CA LEU A 297 24.00 -4.34 -0.68
C LEU A 297 25.24 -3.74 -1.35
#